data_AF-A0A8X6GAM0-F1
#
_entry.id   AF-A0A8X6GAM0-F1
#
_cell.length_a   1.000
_cell.length_b   1.000
_cell.length_c   1.000
_cell.angle_alpha   90.00
_cell.angle_beta   90.00
_cell.angle_gamma   90.00
#
_symmetry.space_group_name_H-M   'P 1'
#
loop_
_entity.id
_entity.type
_entity.pdbx_description
1 polymer ?
#
loop_
_entity_poly.entity_id
_entity_poly.type
_entity_poly.pdbx_seq_one_letter_code
_entity_poly.pdbx_strand_id
1 'polypeptide(L)' 'IAEVTWQGKNIVVMNQVTITPPYRPENCKPIGKGDGDAVNHVRRIVEKYFKDQAQAQPPQTQQTQSRPHLQ' A
#
# COMPACT_ATOMS: atom_id res chain seq x y z
N ILE A 1 -6.00 15.31 15.59
CA ILE A 1 -5.01 14.67 14.68
C ILE A 1 -5.39 13.21 14.56
N ALA A 2 -5.62 12.68 13.36
CA ALA A 2 -5.82 11.24 13.18
C ALA A 2 -4.48 10.55 13.47
N GLU A 3 -4.39 9.84 14.59
CA GLU A 3 -3.13 9.27 15.06
C GLU A 3 -2.80 8.00 14.27
N VAL A 4 -1.61 7.97 13.68
CA VAL A 4 -1.04 6.77 13.06
C VAL A 4 0.19 6.39 13.88
N THR A 5 0.18 5.19 14.44
CA THR A 5 1.28 4.67 15.26
C THR A 5 1.84 3.39 14.66
N TRP A 6 3.10 3.09 15.00
CA TRP A 6 3.77 1.87 14.59
C TRP A 6 3.90 0.94 15.80
N GLN A 7 3.42 -0.29 15.65
CA GLN A 7 3.62 -1.36 16.61
C GLN A 7 4.51 -2.44 15.98
N GLY A 8 5.82 -2.25 16.12
CA GLY A 8 6.82 -3.06 15.41
C GLY A 8 6.67 -2.89 13.90
N LYS A 9 6.33 -3.97 13.19
CA LYS A 9 6.07 -3.96 11.74
C LYS A 9 4.60 -3.66 11.39
N ASN A 10 3.76 -3.41 12.39
CA ASN A 10 2.34 -3.20 12.18
C ASN A 10 2.04 -1.69 12.20
N ILE A 11 1.12 -1.26 11.34
CA ILE A 11 0.63 0.12 11.30
C ILE A 11 -0.71 0.15 12.03
N VAL A 12 -0.85 1.01 13.02
CA VAL A 12 -2.09 1.18 13.78
C VAL A 12 -2.68 2.54 13.46
N VAL A 13 -3.89 2.54 12.88
CA VAL A 13 -4.61 3.73 12.47
C VAL A 13 -5.72 3.99 13.47
N MET A 14 -5.67 5.15 14.12
CA MET A 14 -6.66 5.66 15.07
C MET A 14 -7.00 4.70 16.22
N ASN A 15 -6.11 3.74 16.53
CA ASN A 15 -6.39 2.63 17.44
C ASN A 15 -7.66 1.83 17.07
N GLN A 16 -8.12 1.92 15.82
CA GLN A 16 -9.29 1.22 15.28
C GLN A 16 -8.92 0.17 14.24
N VAL A 17 -7.79 0.34 13.54
CA VAL A 17 -7.35 -0.58 12.49
C VAL A 17 -5.88 -0.90 12.65
N THR A 18 -5.53 -2.18 12.59
CA THR A 18 -4.14 -2.65 12.43
C THR A 18 -3.93 -3.17 11.02
N ILE A 19 -2.88 -2.68 10.36
CA ILE A 19 -2.40 -3.17 9.07
C ILE A 19 -1.11 -3.94 9.32
N THR A 20 -1.13 -5.22 8.98
CA THR A 20 0.04 -6.10 9.13
C THR A 20 0.74 -6.31 7.78
N PRO A 21 2.04 -6.63 7.76
CA PRO A 21 2.72 -7.05 6.53
C PRO A 21 1.98 -8.24 5.90
N PRO A 22 1.88 -8.34 4.56
CA PRO A 22 2.50 -7.52 3.50
C PRO A 22 1.79 -6.19 3.15
N TYR A 23 1.01 -5.61 4.07
CA TYR A 23 0.30 -4.33 3.90
C TYR A 23 -0.70 -4.30 2.74
N ARG A 24 -1.38 -5.43 2.52
CA ARG A 24 -2.46 -5.53 1.55
C ARG A 24 -3.81 -5.18 2.19
N PRO A 25 -4.86 -4.89 1.40
CA PRO A 25 -6.20 -4.60 1.91
C PRO A 25 -6.75 -5.73 2.81
N GLU A 26 -6.44 -6.97 2.46
CA GLU A 26 -6.75 -8.17 3.26
C GLU A 26 -6.07 -8.18 4.64
N ASN A 27 -4.93 -7.51 4.81
CA ASN A 27 -4.18 -7.43 6.07
C ASN A 27 -4.66 -6.31 6.99
N CYS A 28 -5.69 -5.56 6.59
CA CYS A 28 -6.34 -4.55 7.43
C CYS A 28 -7.35 -5.24 8.37
N LYS A 29 -7.12 -5.16 9.68
CA LYS A 29 -7.95 -5.79 10.72
C LYS A 29 -8.48 -4.75 11.71
N PRO A 30 -9.76 -4.83 12.14
CA PRO A 30 -10.28 -3.95 13.18
C PRO A 30 -9.64 -4.28 14.54
N ILE A 31 -9.44 -3.26 15.37
CA ILE A 31 -9.08 -3.38 16.78
C ILE A 31 -10.39 -3.32 17.59
N GLY A 32 -11.20 -4.37 17.50
CA GLY A 32 -12.47 -4.44 18.24
C GLY A 32 -13.66 -4.94 17.41
N LYS A 33 -14.84 -4.97 18.04
CA LYS A 33 -16.09 -5.51 17.48
C LYS A 33 -16.96 -4.49 16.72
N GLY A 34 -16.53 -3.23 16.57
CA GLY A 34 -17.37 -2.14 16.05
C GLY A 34 -16.82 -1.34 14.86
N ASP A 35 -15.62 -1.66 14.37
CA ASP A 35 -14.85 -0.76 13.49
C ASP A 35 -14.93 -1.11 12.00
N GLY A 36 -16.08 -1.64 11.55
CA GLY A 36 -16.29 -2.09 10.17
C GLY A 36 -16.08 -0.98 9.13
N ASP A 37 -16.61 0.22 9.40
CA ASP A 37 -16.44 1.38 8.53
C ASP A 37 -15.01 1.88 8.48
N ALA A 38 -14.29 1.89 9.61
CA ALA A 38 -12.90 2.30 9.68
C ALA A 38 -12.00 1.35 8.88
N VAL A 39 -12.21 0.04 8.99
CA VAL A 39 -11.47 -0.96 8.20
C VAL A 39 -11.75 -0.82 6.71
N ASN A 40 -13.02 -0.61 6.32
CA ASN A 40 -13.38 -0.40 4.91
C ASN A 40 -12.74 0.87 4.35
N HIS A 41 -12.70 1.95 5.14
CA HIS A 41 -12.03 3.17 4.73
C HIS A 41 -10.53 2.96 4.52
N VAL A 42 -9.84 2.34 5.48
CA VAL A 42 -8.41 2.03 5.38
C VAL A 42 -8.12 1.09 4.20
N ARG A 43 -8.95 0.09 3.95
CA ARG A 43 -8.83 -0.80 2.78
C ARG A 43 -8.82 -0.04 1.47
N ARG A 44 -9.78 0.89 1.28
CA ARG A 44 -9.86 1.70 0.07
C ARG A 44 -8.61 2.56 -0.15
N ILE A 45 -8.02 3.10 0.93
CA ILE A 45 -6.78 3.86 0.85
C ILE A 45 -5.63 2.97 0.38
N VAL A 46 -5.48 1.77 0.97
CA VAL A 46 -4.45 0.80 0.60
C VAL A 46 -4.63 0.32 -0.85
N GLU A 47 -5.86 0.01 -1.27
CA GLU A 47 -6.18 -0.34 -2.65
C GLU A 47 -5.82 0.78 -3.64
N LYS A 48 -6.20 2.02 -3.30
CA LYS A 48 -5.87 3.19 -4.13
C LYS A 48 -4.36 3.34 -4.26
N TYR A 49 -3.59 3.19 -3.19
CA TYR A 49 -2.14 3.28 -3.23
C TYR A 49 -1.52 2.31 -4.24
N PHE A 50 -1.94 1.04 -4.25
CA PHE A 50 -1.41 0.06 -5.20
C PHE A 50 -1.85 0.33 -6.64
N LYS A 51 -3.10 0.79 -6.84
CA LYS A 51 -3.57 1.20 -8.17
C LYS A 51 -2.81 2.40 -8.72
N ASP A 52 -2.57 3.39 -7.86
CA ASP A 52 -1.83 4.60 -8.20
C ASP A 52 -0.36 4.27 -8.51
N GLN A 53 0.29 3.40 -7.71
CA GLN A 53 1.63 2.91 -8.01
C GLN A 53 1.73 2.17 -9.35
N ALA A 54 0.71 1.38 -9.71
CA ALA A 54 0.69 0.67 -10.99
C ALA A 54 0.55 1.64 -12.18
N GLN A 55 -0.10 2.79 -12.00
CA GLN A 55 -0.28 3.82 -13.03
C GLN A 55 0.86 4.85 -13.08
N ALA A 56 1.54 5.07 -11.95
CA ALA A 56 2.66 5.99 -11.82
C ALA A 56 3.99 5.41 -12.32
N GLN A 57 4.03 4.13 -12.77
CA GLN A 57 5.16 3.65 -13.56
C GLN A 57 5.08 4.28 -14.97
N PRO A 58 6.05 5.14 -15.38
CA PRO A 58 6.22 5.42 -16.79
C PRO A 58 6.49 4.07 -17.49
N PRO A 59 5.95 3.82 -18.69
CA PRO A 59 6.28 2.62 -19.44
C PRO A 59 7.81 2.57 -19.60
N GLN A 60 8.45 1.63 -18.91
CA GLN A 60 9.84 1.31 -19.16
C GLN A 60 9.88 0.74 -20.57
N THR A 61 10.18 1.59 -21.54
CA THR A 61 10.65 1.17 -22.85
C THR A 61 11.86 0.29 -22.60
N GLN A 62 11.70 -1.01 -22.87
CA GLN A 62 12.81 -1.92 -23.11
C GLN A 62 13.62 -1.34 -24.27
N GLN A 63 14.63 -0.52 -23.97
CA GLN A 63 15.66 -0.19 -24.93
C GLN A 63 16.60 -1.39 -25.03
N THR A 64 16.23 -2.34 -25.88
CA THR A 64 17.21 -3.14 -26.60
C THR A 64 17.97 -2.19 -27.52
N GLN A 65 19.16 -1.75 -27.12
CA GLN A 65 20.11 -1.17 -28.05
C GLN A 65 21.40 -1.97 -28.04
N SER A 66 21.39 -3.02 -28.86
CA SER A 66 22.58 -3.65 -29.39
C SER A 66 23.47 -2.57 -29.99
N ARG A 67 24.60 -2.27 -29.33
CA ARG A 67 25.65 -1.42 -29.88
C ARG A 67 26.20 -2.09 -31.15
N PRO A 68 26.17 -1.49 -32.35
CA PRO A 68 27.11 -1.88 -33.38
C PRO A 68 28.48 -1.31 -32.99
N HIS A 69 29.46 -2.20 -32.87
CA HIS A 69 30.87 -1.86 -32.76
C HIS A 69 31.31 -1.19 -34.07
N LEU A 70 31.85 0.03 -33.97
CA LEU A 70 32.70 0.64 -35.00
C LEU A 70 34.13 0.69 -34.44
N GLN A 71 35.04 -0.13 -34.95
CA GLN A 71 36.14 0.27 -35.84
C GLN A 71 37.00 -0.97 -36.16
#